data_AF-A0A965Y0C5-F1
#
_entry.id   AF-A0A965Y0C5-F1
#
_cell.length_a   1.000
_cell.length_b   1.000
_cell.length_c   1.000
_cell.angle_alpha   90.00
_cell.angle_beta   90.00
_cell.angle_gamma   90.00
#
_symmetry.space_group_name_H-M   'P 1'
#
loop_
_entity.id
_entity.type
_entity.pdbx_description
1 polymer ?
#
loop_
_entity_poly.entity_id
_entity_poly.type
_entity_poly.pdbx_seq_one_letter_code
_entity_poly.pdbx_strand_id
1 'polypeptide(L)'
;MTRHFRFRKDIILSIIIAVIFGVGLYYLHHFINLQPQLADSAFMIWSLRLLLLIYVLLVLVTLRHTMSTYDLERFDPGNRASLRRLMRKFNYRLPRGPLDTGRLIRSFELRLIRAGFQMEFEDSISGRVYARTRSAGLLARAKTDRIMIKKHDGLNILLVDQMLQDCIRFVRSLNRRPSRRNCLVIITDTPDADDTASAAVGVVNFLGKLGFGTLSPLLLSGRHQRLFYPADRTILPLSHRLFQDRIRHLLVQAVREQKKNRRPAQSQPPAEKTQQPVNNRP
;
A
#
# COMPACT_ATOMS: atom_id res chain seq x y z
N MET A 1 -16.68 17.20 -18.65
CA MET A 1 -15.26 17.00 -19.03
C MET A 1 -14.33 18.16 -18.58
N THR A 2 -14.46 18.70 -17.36
CA THR A 2 -13.73 19.93 -16.94
C THR A 2 -12.90 19.81 -15.66
N ARG A 3 -12.84 18.63 -15.02
CA ARG A 3 -12.11 18.47 -13.74
C ARG A 3 -10.60 18.26 -13.88
N HIS A 4 -10.10 17.70 -14.98
CA HIS A 4 -8.65 17.46 -15.15
C HIS A 4 -7.82 18.74 -15.26
N PHE A 5 -8.42 19.88 -15.65
CA PHE A 5 -7.69 21.12 -15.88
C PHE A 5 -7.39 21.92 -14.60
N ARG A 6 -8.23 21.81 -13.56
CA ARG A 6 -8.00 22.47 -12.26
C ARG A 6 -6.82 21.86 -11.50
N PHE A 7 -6.66 20.53 -11.53
CA PHE A 7 -5.58 19.83 -10.80
C PHE A 7 -4.17 20.12 -11.31
N ARG A 8 -4.01 20.42 -12.61
CA ARG A 8 -2.70 20.82 -13.16
C ARG A 8 -2.31 22.23 -12.73
N LYS A 9 -3.28 23.13 -12.54
CA LYS A 9 -3.02 24.52 -12.16
C LYS A 9 -2.37 24.64 -10.79
N ASP A 10 -2.78 23.85 -9.80
CA ASP A 10 -2.23 23.93 -8.44
C ASP A 10 -0.77 23.44 -8.38
N ILE A 11 -0.43 22.41 -9.15
CA ILE A 11 0.96 21.92 -9.29
C ILE A 11 1.82 22.96 -10.03
N ILE A 12 1.33 23.47 -11.16
CA ILE A 12 2.04 24.47 -11.97
C ILE A 12 2.27 25.74 -11.14
N LEU A 13 1.26 26.20 -10.38
CA LEU A 13 1.37 27.36 -9.52
C LEU A 13 2.45 27.17 -8.43
N SER A 14 2.47 26.01 -7.78
CA SER A 14 3.47 25.70 -6.75
C SER A 14 4.90 25.68 -7.31
N ILE A 15 5.07 25.16 -8.53
CA ILE A 15 6.36 25.17 -9.24
C ILE A 15 6.76 26.61 -9.61
N ILE A 16 5.82 27.41 -10.13
CA ILE A 16 6.06 28.81 -10.49
C ILE A 16 6.49 29.62 -9.26
N ILE A 17 5.82 29.45 -8.11
CA ILE A 17 6.17 30.14 -6.86
C ILE A 17 7.60 29.77 -6.44
N ALA A 18 7.97 28.49 -6.50
CA ALA A 18 9.33 28.05 -6.17
C ALA A 18 10.39 28.62 -7.14
N VAL A 19 10.05 28.77 -8.43
CA VAL A 19 10.96 29.38 -9.41
C VAL A 19 11.13 30.87 -9.14
N ILE A 20 10.04 31.62 -8.95
CA ILE A 20 10.07 33.06 -8.66
C ILE A 20 10.88 33.34 -7.39
N PHE A 21 10.66 32.55 -6.33
CA PHE A 21 11.39 32.71 -5.08
C PHE A 21 12.89 32.41 -5.24
N GLY A 22 13.24 31.37 -6.02
CA GLY A 22 14.64 31.06 -6.32
C GLY A 22 15.33 32.15 -7.12
N VAL A 23 14.65 32.73 -8.12
CA VAL A 23 15.15 33.88 -8.89
C VAL A 23 15.35 35.09 -7.98
N GLY A 24 14.39 35.40 -7.10
CA GLY A 24 14.53 36.49 -6.13
C GLY A 24 15.72 36.31 -5.19
N LEU A 25 15.96 35.08 -4.71
CA LEU A 25 17.08 34.75 -3.85
C LEU A 25 18.43 34.86 -4.58
N TYR A 26 18.48 34.47 -5.86
CA TYR A 26 19.65 34.66 -6.72
C TYR A 26 19.98 36.14 -6.93
N TYR A 27 18.98 36.97 -7.27
CA TYR A 27 19.17 38.41 -7.42
C TYR A 27 19.60 39.08 -6.12
N LEU A 28 19.03 38.67 -4.99
CA LEU A 28 19.41 39.20 -3.68
C LEU A 28 20.87 38.86 -3.34
N HIS A 29 21.30 37.63 -3.58
CA HIS A 29 22.69 37.23 -3.41
C HIS A 29 23.64 38.01 -4.35
N HIS A 30 23.25 38.17 -5.61
CA HIS A 30 24.02 38.96 -6.57
C HIS A 30 24.14 40.44 -6.15
N PHE A 31 23.06 41.04 -5.67
CA PHE A 31 23.03 42.42 -5.20
C PHE A 31 23.89 42.64 -3.95
N ILE A 32 23.86 41.71 -3.00
CA ILE A 32 24.71 41.76 -1.80
C ILE A 32 26.20 41.69 -2.18
N ASN A 33 26.56 40.86 -3.16
CA ASN A 33 27.95 40.75 -3.63
C ASN A 33 28.45 41.97 -4.40
N LEU A 34 27.54 42.76 -4.99
CA LEU A 34 27.88 44.02 -5.67
C LEU A 34 28.15 45.18 -4.69
N GLN A 35 27.72 45.06 -3.43
CA GLN A 35 27.91 46.08 -2.41
C GLN A 35 28.84 45.57 -1.29
N PRO A 36 30.14 45.91 -1.31
CA PRO A 36 31.12 45.36 -0.36
C PRO A 36 30.78 45.68 1.10
N GLN A 37 30.11 46.81 1.37
CA GLN A 37 29.66 47.19 2.72
C GLN A 37 28.60 46.24 3.31
N LEU A 38 27.79 45.59 2.47
CA LEU A 38 26.77 44.62 2.90
C LEU A 38 27.33 43.20 3.00
N ALA A 39 28.32 42.87 2.16
CA ALA A 39 28.95 41.56 2.11
C ALA A 39 29.72 41.21 3.40
N ASP A 40 30.28 42.21 4.08
CA ASP A 40 31.01 42.03 5.35
C ASP A 40 30.10 41.94 6.58
N SER A 41 28.80 42.24 6.43
CA SER A 41 27.85 42.18 7.54
C SER A 41 27.45 40.75 7.85
N ALA A 42 27.86 40.27 9.04
CA ALA A 42 27.46 38.96 9.55
C ALA A 42 25.93 38.79 9.57
N PHE A 43 25.17 39.87 9.83
CA PHE A 43 23.71 39.85 9.82
C PHE A 43 23.14 39.53 8.43
N MET A 44 23.71 40.12 7.37
CA MET A 44 23.28 39.87 5.99
C MET A 44 23.57 38.43 5.56
N ILE A 45 24.75 37.90 5.89
CA ILE A 45 25.14 36.52 5.60
C ILE A 45 24.20 35.53 6.31
N TRP A 46 23.93 35.74 7.60
CA TRP A 46 23.01 34.87 8.36
C TRP A 46 21.57 34.94 7.84
N SER A 47 21.10 36.13 7.48
CA SER A 47 19.77 36.32 6.89
C SER A 47 19.64 35.58 5.55
N LEU A 48 20.67 35.66 4.69
CA LEU A 48 20.70 34.94 3.42
C LEU A 48 20.69 33.41 3.63
N ARG A 49 21.47 32.90 4.59
CA ARG A 49 21.46 31.47 4.95
C ARG A 49 20.10 31.00 5.46
N LEU A 50 19.42 31.81 6.27
CA LEU A 50 18.07 31.52 6.74
C LEU A 50 17.07 31.49 5.57
N LEU A 51 17.14 32.46 4.66
CA LEU A 51 16.29 32.50 3.46
C LEU A 51 16.52 31.26 2.58
N LEU A 52 17.77 30.84 2.42
CA LEU A 52 18.15 29.64 1.67
C LEU A 52 17.58 28.38 2.33
N LEU A 53 17.65 28.27 3.67
CA LEU A 53 17.06 27.16 4.41
C LEU A 53 15.54 27.08 4.18
N ILE A 54 14.84 28.22 4.28
CA ILE A 54 13.41 28.32 4.02
C ILE A 54 13.09 27.91 2.57
N TYR A 55 13.91 28.34 1.60
CA TYR A 55 13.76 27.98 0.21
C TYR A 55 13.91 26.47 -0.02
N VAL A 56 14.94 25.84 0.56
CA VAL A 56 15.13 24.37 0.49
C VAL A 56 13.92 23.64 1.08
N LEU A 57 13.41 24.10 2.22
CA LEU A 57 12.21 23.53 2.83
C LEU A 57 10.99 23.67 1.90
N LEU A 58 10.80 24.84 1.29
CA LEU A 58 9.73 25.10 0.32
C LEU A 58 9.82 24.14 -0.87
N VAL A 59 11.01 23.97 -1.45
CA VAL A 59 11.25 23.05 -2.58
C VAL A 59 10.94 21.61 -2.18
N LEU A 60 11.35 21.16 -0.99
CA LEU A 60 11.04 19.83 -0.49
C LEU A 60 9.55 19.60 -0.32
N VAL A 61 8.82 20.59 0.23
CA VAL A 61 7.36 20.52 0.38
C VAL A 61 6.69 20.48 -1.00
N THR A 62 7.11 21.30 -1.95
CA THR A 62 6.56 21.34 -3.32
C THR A 62 6.83 20.06 -4.09
N LEU A 63 8.04 19.48 -3.98
CA LEU A 63 8.37 18.17 -4.56
C LEU A 63 7.50 17.08 -3.95
N ARG A 64 7.37 17.05 -2.62
CA ARG A 64 6.53 16.08 -1.92
C ARG A 64 5.07 16.21 -2.32
N HIS A 65 4.56 17.43 -2.42
CA HIS A 65 3.19 17.70 -2.83
C HIS A 65 2.95 17.24 -4.26
N THR A 66 3.82 17.64 -5.20
CA THR A 66 3.74 17.24 -6.62
C THR A 66 3.77 15.72 -6.80
N MET A 67 4.67 15.03 -6.11
CA MET A 67 4.76 13.56 -6.12
C MET A 67 3.50 12.92 -5.54
N SER A 68 2.97 13.47 -4.44
CA SER A 68 1.71 12.99 -3.84
C SER A 68 0.52 13.20 -4.78
N THR A 69 0.44 14.33 -5.50
CA THR A 69 -0.69 14.61 -6.40
C THR A 69 -0.66 13.74 -7.66
N TYR A 70 0.52 13.43 -8.21
CA TYR A 70 0.65 12.48 -9.33
C TYR A 70 0.25 11.05 -8.95
N ASP A 71 0.43 10.67 -7.69
CA ASP A 71 -0.01 9.37 -7.18
C ASP A 71 -1.53 9.29 -6.90
N LEU A 72 -2.22 10.43 -6.83
CA LEU A 72 -3.68 10.51 -6.59
C LEU A 72 -4.55 10.40 -7.84
N GLU A 73 -3.96 10.27 -9.04
CA GLU A 73 -4.76 10.06 -10.25
C GLU A 73 -5.51 8.72 -10.14
N ARG A 74 -6.84 8.79 -10.09
CA ARG A 74 -7.69 7.60 -10.01
C ARG A 74 -7.46 6.73 -11.24
N PHE A 75 -7.29 5.42 -11.01
CA PHE A 75 -7.18 4.48 -12.11
C PHE A 75 -8.56 4.20 -12.69
N ASP A 76 -8.69 4.25 -14.01
CA ASP A 76 -9.91 3.87 -14.71
C ASP A 76 -9.88 2.37 -15.04
N PRO A 77 -10.88 1.57 -14.60
CA PRO A 77 -10.96 0.14 -14.92
C PRO A 77 -11.26 -0.13 -16.40
N GLY A 78 -11.89 0.80 -17.12
CA GLY A 78 -12.24 0.66 -18.54
C GLY A 78 -11.07 0.99 -19.49
N ASN A 79 -9.98 1.57 -18.98
CA ASN A 79 -8.86 2.01 -19.78
C ASN A 79 -7.64 1.07 -19.64
N ARG A 80 -7.32 0.31 -20.68
CA ARG A 80 -6.16 -0.60 -20.72
C ARG A 80 -4.81 0.09 -20.46
N ALA A 81 -4.66 1.38 -20.81
CA ALA A 81 -3.42 2.11 -20.51
C ALA A 81 -3.27 2.38 -19.00
N SER A 82 -4.39 2.69 -18.33
CA SER A 82 -4.46 2.87 -16.87
C SER A 82 -4.13 1.57 -16.13
N LEU A 83 -4.71 0.45 -16.56
CA LEU A 83 -4.44 -0.88 -16.01
C LEU A 83 -2.96 -1.28 -16.17
N ARG A 84 -2.40 -1.12 -17.37
CA ARG A 84 -0.97 -1.38 -17.62
C ARG A 84 -0.05 -0.48 -16.80
N ARG A 85 -0.46 0.76 -16.49
CA ARG A 85 0.30 1.66 -15.61
C ARG A 85 0.25 1.18 -14.17
N LEU A 86 -0.91 0.78 -13.67
CA LEU A 86 -1.07 0.20 -12.33
C LEU A 86 -0.21 -1.05 -12.16
N MET A 87 -0.24 -1.95 -13.14
CA MET A 87 0.59 -3.15 -13.18
C MET A 87 2.09 -2.87 -13.35
N ARG A 88 2.53 -1.65 -13.69
CA ARG A 88 3.96 -1.35 -13.74
C ARG A 88 4.51 -0.79 -12.43
N LYS A 89 3.66 -0.18 -11.59
CA LYS A 89 4.06 0.44 -10.31
C LYS A 89 4.86 -0.54 -9.45
N PHE A 90 5.98 -0.03 -8.93
CA PHE A 90 6.92 -0.79 -8.11
C PHE A 90 6.38 -1.05 -6.71
N ASN A 91 5.65 -0.08 -6.13
CA ASN A 91 5.13 -0.14 -4.77
C ASN A 91 4.24 -1.37 -4.48
N TYR A 92 3.63 -1.95 -5.51
CA TYR A 92 2.77 -3.12 -5.38
C TYR A 92 3.48 -4.45 -5.65
N ARG A 93 4.76 -4.44 -6.03
CA ARG A 93 5.50 -5.67 -6.36
C ARG A 93 5.90 -6.43 -5.10
N LEU A 94 5.67 -7.73 -5.11
CA LEU A 94 6.24 -8.66 -4.13
C LEU A 94 7.54 -9.28 -4.67
N PRO A 95 8.37 -9.90 -3.81
CA PRO A 95 9.53 -10.68 -4.28
C PRO A 95 9.11 -11.68 -5.36
N ARG A 96 10.00 -12.01 -6.31
CA ARG A 96 9.67 -12.94 -7.40
C ARG A 96 9.55 -14.40 -6.93
N GLY A 97 8.81 -15.24 -7.67
CA GLY A 97 8.71 -16.69 -7.47
C GLY A 97 7.32 -17.22 -7.08
N PRO A 98 7.01 -18.50 -7.37
CA PRO A 98 5.67 -19.06 -7.22
C PRO A 98 5.19 -18.95 -5.78
N LEU A 99 3.96 -18.47 -5.62
CA LEU A 99 3.30 -18.31 -4.34
C LEU A 99 2.18 -19.36 -4.26
N ASP A 100 2.20 -20.19 -3.22
CA ASP A 100 1.08 -21.08 -2.91
C ASP A 100 0.18 -20.34 -1.91
N THR A 101 -0.96 -19.85 -2.39
CA THR A 101 -1.90 -19.04 -1.63
C THR A 101 -2.52 -19.80 -0.46
N GLY A 102 -2.73 -21.11 -0.60
CA GLY A 102 -3.29 -21.94 0.47
C GLY A 102 -2.35 -22.01 1.68
N ARG A 103 -1.06 -22.30 1.43
CA ARG A 103 -0.04 -22.29 2.50
C ARG A 103 0.18 -20.88 3.05
N LEU A 104 0.09 -19.86 2.20
CA LEU A 104 0.23 -18.47 2.65
C LEU A 104 -0.88 -18.09 3.63
N ILE A 105 -2.14 -18.39 3.31
CA ILE A 105 -3.29 -18.10 4.18
C ILE A 105 -3.04 -18.69 5.57
N ARG A 106 -2.72 -19.99 5.64
CA ARG A 106 -2.43 -20.66 6.93
C ARG A 106 -1.29 -19.97 7.70
N SER A 107 -0.20 -19.63 7.01
CA SER A 107 0.94 -18.94 7.65
C SER A 107 0.59 -17.53 8.14
N PHE A 108 -0.26 -16.82 7.42
CA PHE A 108 -0.74 -15.50 7.78
C PHE A 108 -1.71 -15.57 8.97
N GLU A 109 -2.63 -16.53 8.97
CA GLU A 109 -3.54 -16.79 10.09
C GLU A 109 -2.79 -17.12 11.39
N LEU A 110 -1.80 -18.00 11.34
CA LEU A 110 -0.94 -18.30 12.49
C LEU A 110 -0.26 -17.03 13.05
N ARG A 111 0.14 -16.11 12.19
CA ARG A 111 0.72 -14.82 12.60
C ARG A 111 -0.31 -13.89 13.22
N LEU A 112 -1.54 -13.88 12.72
CA LEU A 112 -2.63 -13.14 13.34
C LEU A 112 -2.91 -13.67 14.75
N ILE A 113 -2.98 -14.99 14.91
CA ILE A 113 -3.17 -15.64 16.21
C ILE A 113 -2.04 -15.27 17.19
N ARG A 114 -0.77 -15.38 16.76
CA ARG A 114 0.38 -14.94 17.56
C ARG A 114 0.36 -13.44 17.87
N ALA A 115 -0.22 -12.63 17.01
CA ALA A 115 -0.42 -11.20 17.24
C ALA A 115 -1.64 -10.90 18.14
N GLY A 116 -2.29 -11.91 18.72
CA GLY A 116 -3.40 -11.78 19.66
C GLY A 116 -4.76 -11.59 18.99
N PHE A 117 -4.90 -11.92 17.70
CA PHE A 117 -6.21 -11.99 17.06
C PHE A 117 -6.83 -13.37 17.29
N GLN A 118 -8.12 -13.40 17.55
CA GLN A 118 -8.92 -14.61 17.69
C GLN A 118 -9.93 -14.69 16.55
N MET A 119 -10.22 -15.89 16.07
CA MET A 119 -11.26 -16.10 15.07
C MET A 119 -12.64 -15.87 15.73
N GLU A 120 -13.42 -14.92 15.21
CA GLU A 120 -14.80 -14.68 15.69
C GLU A 120 -15.82 -15.40 14.81
N PHE A 121 -15.62 -15.39 13.48
CA PHE A 121 -16.57 -15.93 12.51
C PHE A 121 -15.85 -16.58 11.33
N GLU A 122 -16.47 -17.61 10.75
CA GLU A 122 -16.17 -18.13 9.42
C GLU A 122 -17.51 -18.27 8.69
N ASP A 123 -17.66 -17.52 7.60
CA ASP A 123 -18.86 -17.56 6.77
C ASP A 123 -18.48 -17.37 5.29
N SER A 124 -19.27 -17.96 4.40
CA SER A 124 -19.19 -17.79 2.95
C SER A 124 -19.22 -16.32 2.52
N ILE A 125 -20.08 -15.50 3.15
CA ILE A 125 -20.26 -14.09 2.79
C ILE A 125 -19.17 -13.22 3.41
N SER A 126 -18.76 -13.46 4.65
CA SER A 126 -17.80 -12.60 5.36
C SER A 126 -16.34 -13.05 5.24
N GLY A 127 -16.12 -14.29 4.80
CA GLY A 127 -14.84 -14.97 4.89
C GLY A 127 -14.48 -15.32 6.33
N ARG A 128 -13.18 -15.49 6.58
CA ARG A 128 -12.66 -15.71 7.93
C ARG A 128 -12.41 -14.39 8.63
N VAL A 129 -13.06 -14.18 9.77
CA VAL A 129 -13.00 -12.93 10.52
C VAL A 129 -12.22 -13.13 11.80
N TYR A 130 -11.14 -12.37 11.91
CA TYR A 130 -10.26 -12.33 13.07
C TYR A 130 -10.44 -11.01 13.80
N ALA A 131 -10.64 -11.04 15.11
CA ALA A 131 -10.77 -9.86 15.94
C ALA A 131 -9.75 -9.84 17.07
N ARG A 132 -9.34 -8.63 17.44
CA ARG A 132 -8.49 -8.41 18.61
C ARG A 132 -9.09 -7.31 19.45
N THR A 133 -9.39 -7.64 20.70
CA THR A 133 -9.76 -6.65 21.71
C THR A 133 -8.50 -5.98 22.25
N ARG A 134 -8.51 -4.66 22.31
CA ARG A 134 -7.49 -3.86 22.98
C ARG A 134 -8.13 -3.23 24.20
N SER A 135 -7.47 -3.34 25.34
CA SER A 135 -7.79 -2.48 26.47
C SER A 135 -7.55 -1.04 26.00
N ALA A 136 -8.61 -0.24 26.03
CA ALA A 136 -8.41 1.18 26.25
C ALA A 136 -8.27 1.33 27.77
N GLY A 137 -7.47 2.28 28.25
CA GLY A 137 -7.16 2.42 29.68
C GLY A 137 -8.41 2.48 30.59
N LEU A 138 -8.22 2.54 31.90
CA LEU A 138 -9.25 2.39 32.95
C LEU A 138 -10.63 3.02 32.68
N LEU A 139 -10.71 4.15 31.96
CA LEU A 139 -11.95 4.89 31.68
C LEU A 139 -12.53 4.72 30.27
N ALA A 140 -11.90 3.93 29.39
CA ALA A 140 -12.28 3.85 27.99
C ALA A 140 -12.82 2.46 27.62
N ARG A 141 -13.93 2.43 26.86
CA ARG A 141 -14.50 1.19 26.34
C ARG A 141 -13.47 0.42 25.51
N ALA A 142 -13.43 -0.90 25.71
CA ALA A 142 -12.57 -1.81 24.95
C ALA A 142 -12.73 -1.58 23.44
N LYS A 143 -11.61 -1.50 22.73
CA LYS A 143 -11.58 -1.22 21.29
C LYS A 143 -11.29 -2.51 20.54
N THR A 144 -12.13 -2.88 19.59
CA THR A 144 -11.90 -4.05 18.74
C THR A 144 -11.25 -3.63 17.43
N ASP A 145 -10.27 -4.40 16.97
CA ASP A 145 -9.76 -4.37 15.61
C ASP A 145 -10.21 -5.63 14.88
N ARG A 146 -10.51 -5.54 13.58
CA ARG A 146 -10.93 -6.70 12.78
C ARG A 146 -10.16 -6.85 11.48
N ILE A 147 -9.92 -8.10 11.11
CA ILE A 147 -9.30 -8.52 9.86
C ILE A 147 -10.19 -9.59 9.25
N MET A 148 -10.69 -9.33 8.05
CA MET A 148 -11.47 -10.27 7.25
C MET A 148 -10.57 -10.83 6.15
N ILE A 149 -10.52 -12.13 5.97
CA ILE A 149 -9.74 -12.79 4.93
C ILE A 149 -10.69 -13.52 3.98
N LYS A 150 -10.57 -13.22 2.68
CA LYS A 150 -11.35 -13.86 1.62
C LYS A 150 -10.42 -14.33 0.50
N LYS A 151 -10.58 -15.59 0.08
CA LYS A 151 -9.96 -16.11 -1.14
C LYS A 151 -11.01 -16.17 -2.24
N HIS A 152 -10.65 -15.75 -3.45
CA HIS A 152 -11.53 -15.83 -4.62
C HIS A 152 -10.72 -16.11 -5.89
N ASP A 153 -11.13 -17.11 -6.67
CA ASP A 153 -10.32 -17.66 -7.78
C ASP A 153 -10.47 -16.88 -9.10
N GLY A 154 -11.45 -15.97 -9.21
CA GLY A 154 -11.57 -15.00 -10.30
C GLY A 154 -12.11 -13.66 -9.82
N LEU A 155 -11.40 -12.56 -10.05
CA LEU A 155 -11.80 -11.24 -9.57
C LEU A 155 -11.79 -10.21 -10.68
N ASN A 156 -12.80 -9.37 -10.69
CA ASN A 156 -12.86 -8.12 -11.44
C ASN A 156 -13.23 -6.98 -10.49
N ILE A 157 -13.30 -5.75 -11.01
CA ILE A 157 -13.64 -4.59 -10.18
C ILE A 157 -15.02 -4.70 -9.53
N LEU A 158 -16.02 -5.23 -10.24
CA LEU A 158 -17.40 -5.34 -9.74
C LEU A 158 -17.48 -6.27 -8.53
N LEU A 159 -16.79 -7.41 -8.59
CA LEU A 159 -16.72 -8.35 -7.47
C LEU A 159 -15.99 -7.74 -6.28
N VAL A 160 -14.89 -7.01 -6.50
CA VAL A 160 -14.19 -6.32 -5.41
C VAL A 160 -15.09 -5.26 -4.76
N ASP A 161 -15.83 -4.49 -5.55
CA ASP A 161 -16.77 -3.48 -5.05
C ASP A 161 -17.91 -4.13 -4.26
N GLN A 162 -18.45 -5.24 -4.74
CA GLN A 162 -19.46 -6.01 -4.01
C GLN A 162 -18.90 -6.56 -2.69
N MET A 163 -17.70 -7.16 -2.70
CA MET A 163 -17.04 -7.65 -1.49
C MET A 163 -16.77 -6.53 -0.48
N LEU A 164 -16.40 -5.34 -0.95
CA LEU A 164 -16.23 -4.15 -0.12
C LEU A 164 -17.55 -3.73 0.52
N GLN A 165 -18.63 -3.65 -0.27
CA GLN A 165 -19.96 -3.30 0.22
C GLN A 165 -20.46 -4.33 1.25
N ASP A 166 -20.29 -5.61 0.99
CA ASP A 166 -20.70 -6.68 1.91
C ASP A 166 -19.90 -6.63 3.21
N CYS A 167 -18.58 -6.40 3.14
CA CYS A 167 -17.77 -6.17 4.33
C CYS A 167 -18.21 -4.91 5.10
N ILE A 168 -18.58 -3.83 4.42
CA ILE A 168 -19.12 -2.63 5.08
C ILE A 168 -20.45 -2.94 5.78
N ARG A 169 -21.35 -3.66 5.12
CA ARG A 169 -22.63 -4.09 5.71
C ARG A 169 -22.41 -4.99 6.93
N PHE A 170 -21.49 -5.95 6.84
CA PHE A 170 -21.12 -6.83 7.94
C PHE A 170 -20.55 -6.06 9.13
N VAL A 171 -19.61 -5.13 8.92
CA VAL A 171 -19.07 -4.34 10.04
C VAL A 171 -20.17 -3.45 10.67
N ARG A 172 -21.13 -2.95 9.87
CA ARG A 172 -22.28 -2.20 10.38
C ARG A 172 -23.26 -3.06 11.20
N SER A 173 -23.46 -4.33 10.84
CA SER A 173 -24.40 -5.19 11.58
C SER A 173 -23.87 -5.56 12.96
N LEU A 174 -22.55 -5.53 13.18
CA LEU A 174 -21.89 -5.84 14.45
C LEU A 174 -21.93 -4.68 15.48
N ASN A 175 -23.13 -4.15 15.76
CA ASN A 175 -23.36 -3.03 16.68
C ASN A 175 -22.93 -3.32 18.13
N ARG A 176 -22.94 -4.58 18.58
CA ARG A 176 -22.58 -4.96 19.96
C ARG A 176 -21.08 -4.84 20.25
N ARG A 177 -20.22 -4.91 19.22
CA ARG A 177 -18.76 -4.77 19.33
C ARG A 177 -18.25 -3.96 18.14
N PRO A 178 -18.41 -2.62 18.14
CA PRO A 178 -18.03 -1.80 17.00
C PRO A 178 -16.51 -1.76 16.85
N SER A 179 -16.01 -2.15 15.68
CA SER A 179 -14.61 -2.05 15.32
C SER A 179 -14.39 -0.79 14.47
N ARG A 180 -13.54 0.12 14.96
CA ARG A 180 -13.15 1.33 14.22
C ARG A 180 -12.04 1.06 13.20
N ARG A 181 -11.32 -0.05 13.35
CA ARG A 181 -10.17 -0.41 12.51
C ARG A 181 -10.42 -1.78 11.88
N ASN A 182 -10.82 -1.76 10.62
CA ASN A 182 -11.12 -2.97 9.86
C ASN A 182 -10.16 -3.09 8.68
N CYS A 183 -9.73 -4.31 8.39
CA CYS A 183 -8.93 -4.63 7.23
C CYS A 183 -9.59 -5.80 6.50
N LEU A 184 -9.66 -5.72 5.17
CA LEU A 184 -10.11 -6.80 4.31
C LEU A 184 -8.90 -7.28 3.50
N VAL A 185 -8.54 -8.54 3.63
CA VAL A 185 -7.47 -9.18 2.87
C VAL A 185 -8.13 -10.09 1.84
N ILE A 186 -8.04 -9.68 0.58
CA ILE A 186 -8.52 -10.42 -0.59
C ILE A 186 -7.33 -11.15 -1.19
N ILE A 187 -7.44 -12.45 -1.42
CA ILE A 187 -6.39 -13.27 -2.01
C ILE A 187 -6.95 -13.90 -3.27
N THR A 188 -6.20 -13.79 -4.36
CA THR A 188 -6.65 -14.29 -5.66
C THR A 188 -5.51 -14.90 -6.46
N ASP A 189 -5.88 -15.91 -7.24
CA ASP A 189 -5.01 -16.61 -8.18
C ASP A 189 -5.46 -16.43 -9.65
N THR A 190 -6.27 -15.39 -9.92
CA THR A 190 -6.77 -15.05 -11.26
C THR A 190 -5.65 -15.16 -12.32
N PRO A 191 -5.88 -15.92 -13.40
CA PRO A 191 -4.88 -16.13 -14.44
C PRO A 191 -4.59 -14.87 -15.26
N ASP A 192 -5.64 -14.11 -15.52
CA ASP A 192 -5.61 -12.95 -16.39
C ASP A 192 -5.10 -11.69 -15.66
N ALA A 193 -4.17 -11.01 -16.33
CA ALA A 193 -3.52 -9.82 -15.81
C ALA A 193 -4.44 -8.61 -15.88
N ASP A 194 -5.33 -8.54 -16.88
CA ASP A 194 -6.28 -7.43 -17.04
C ASP A 194 -7.39 -7.52 -15.99
N ASP A 195 -7.94 -8.72 -15.74
CA ASP A 195 -8.87 -8.96 -14.64
C ASP A 195 -8.25 -8.63 -13.27
N THR A 196 -7.02 -9.10 -13.02
CA THR A 196 -6.29 -8.75 -11.79
C THR A 196 -6.08 -7.25 -11.65
N ALA A 197 -5.72 -6.57 -12.75
CA ALA A 197 -5.54 -5.12 -12.74
C ALA A 197 -6.87 -4.40 -12.48
N SER A 198 -7.96 -4.86 -13.09
CA SER A 198 -9.32 -4.34 -12.90
C SER A 198 -9.76 -4.48 -11.44
N ALA A 199 -9.60 -5.66 -10.85
CA ALA A 199 -9.84 -5.89 -9.42
C ALA A 199 -8.96 -4.98 -8.53
N ALA A 200 -7.69 -4.79 -8.90
CA ALA A 200 -6.79 -3.92 -8.18
C ALA A 200 -7.21 -2.45 -8.21
N VAL A 201 -7.84 -1.97 -9.29
CA VAL A 201 -8.39 -0.60 -9.37
C VAL A 201 -9.40 -0.35 -8.25
N GLY A 202 -10.32 -1.29 -8.01
CA GLY A 202 -11.30 -1.19 -6.93
C GLY A 202 -10.65 -1.02 -5.55
N VAL A 203 -9.55 -1.74 -5.30
CA VAL A 203 -8.78 -1.63 -4.05
C VAL A 203 -7.97 -0.34 -3.97
N VAL A 204 -7.28 0.04 -5.04
CA VAL A 204 -6.33 1.16 -5.05
C VAL A 204 -7.06 2.51 -4.99
N ASN A 205 -8.24 2.61 -5.60
CA ASN A 205 -9.07 3.80 -5.57
C ASN A 205 -9.92 3.93 -4.28
N PHE A 206 -9.91 2.93 -3.40
CA PHE A 206 -10.74 2.93 -2.21
C PHE A 206 -10.19 3.85 -1.10
N LEU A 207 -10.97 4.84 -0.66
CA LEU A 207 -10.52 5.83 0.33
C LEU A 207 -10.47 5.31 1.78
N GLY A 208 -11.21 4.25 2.09
CA GLY A 208 -11.14 3.56 3.38
C GLY A 208 -11.81 4.24 4.59
N LYS A 209 -12.36 5.45 4.44
CA LYS A 209 -13.09 6.15 5.52
C LYS A 209 -14.57 5.74 5.53
N LEU A 210 -15.05 5.31 6.69
CA LEU A 210 -16.45 4.99 6.96
C LEU A 210 -16.99 5.94 8.04
N GLY A 211 -18.30 6.18 8.08
CA GLY A 211 -18.90 7.06 9.11
C GLY A 211 -18.64 6.61 10.56
N PHE A 212 -18.38 5.32 10.78
CA PHE A 212 -18.19 4.69 12.10
C PHE A 212 -16.77 4.09 12.28
N GLY A 213 -15.85 4.34 11.35
CA GLY A 213 -14.51 3.75 11.42
C GLY A 213 -13.78 3.76 10.08
N THR A 214 -12.95 2.74 9.86
CA THR A 214 -12.18 2.58 8.64
C THR A 214 -12.20 1.14 8.16
N LEU A 215 -12.12 0.96 6.85
CA LEU A 215 -11.91 -0.33 6.18
C LEU A 215 -10.71 -0.16 5.25
N SER A 216 -9.75 -1.08 5.31
CA SER A 216 -8.59 -1.08 4.41
C SER A 216 -8.53 -2.38 3.63
N PRO A 217 -8.84 -2.36 2.32
CA PRO A 217 -8.64 -3.50 1.48
C PRO A 217 -7.17 -3.70 1.16
N LEU A 218 -6.73 -4.95 1.15
CA LEU A 218 -5.46 -5.44 0.65
C LEU A 218 -5.79 -6.53 -0.36
N LEU A 219 -5.36 -6.40 -1.61
CA LEU A 219 -5.54 -7.42 -2.63
C LEU A 219 -4.20 -8.07 -2.95
N LEU A 220 -4.05 -9.33 -2.58
CA LEU A 220 -2.92 -10.16 -2.92
C LEU A 220 -3.23 -10.98 -4.16
N SER A 221 -2.51 -10.73 -5.25
CA SER A 221 -2.47 -11.61 -6.41
C SER A 221 -1.30 -12.57 -6.28
N GLY A 222 -1.58 -13.86 -6.07
CA GLY A 222 -0.58 -14.91 -5.94
C GLY A 222 0.18 -15.14 -7.24
N ARG A 223 -0.55 -15.28 -8.36
CA ARG A 223 0.01 -15.51 -9.69
C ARG A 223 0.87 -14.35 -10.20
N HIS A 224 0.39 -13.11 -10.08
CA HIS A 224 1.12 -11.93 -10.54
C HIS A 224 2.08 -11.35 -9.50
N GLN A 225 2.15 -11.96 -8.30
CA GLN A 225 3.06 -11.60 -7.20
C GLN A 225 2.97 -10.12 -6.83
N ARG A 226 1.74 -9.67 -6.58
CA ARG A 226 1.45 -8.27 -6.25
C ARG A 226 0.56 -8.15 -5.03
N LEU A 227 0.82 -7.10 -4.25
CA LEU A 227 0.00 -6.70 -3.13
C LEU A 227 -0.48 -5.27 -3.36
N PHE A 228 -1.75 -5.14 -3.76
CA PHE A 228 -2.41 -3.86 -3.95
C PHE A 228 -3.06 -3.38 -2.66
N TYR A 229 -3.05 -2.08 -2.47
CA TYR A 229 -3.63 -1.38 -1.33
C TYR A 229 -3.99 0.05 -1.75
N PRO A 230 -4.90 0.74 -1.03
CA PRO A 230 -5.29 2.12 -1.33
C PRO A 230 -4.10 3.02 -1.61
N ALA A 231 -4.11 3.70 -2.76
CA ALA A 231 -3.07 4.66 -3.14
C ALA A 231 -3.07 5.85 -2.17
N ASP A 232 -4.26 6.36 -1.85
CA ASP A 232 -4.43 7.46 -0.91
C ASP A 232 -5.06 6.97 0.40
N ARG A 233 -4.38 7.28 1.51
CA ARG A 233 -4.81 6.99 2.88
C ARG A 233 -4.71 8.23 3.77
N THR A 234 -4.48 9.41 3.20
CA THR A 234 -4.27 10.67 3.93
C THR A 234 -5.49 11.07 4.76
N ILE A 235 -6.69 10.71 4.29
CA ILE A 235 -7.96 10.94 5.00
C ILE A 235 -8.12 10.07 6.26
N LEU A 236 -7.25 9.09 6.49
CA LEU A 236 -7.35 8.14 7.60
C LEU A 236 -6.51 8.61 8.81
N PRO A 237 -7.02 8.43 10.05
CA PRO A 237 -6.25 8.73 11.26
C PRO A 237 -4.91 7.97 11.30
N LEU A 238 -3.87 8.58 11.88
CA LEU A 238 -2.53 7.98 11.96
C LEU A 238 -2.55 6.58 12.61
N SER A 239 -3.28 6.42 13.71
CA SER A 239 -3.40 5.13 14.42
C SER A 239 -4.09 4.03 13.60
N HIS A 240 -4.85 4.40 12.56
CA HIS A 240 -5.48 3.47 11.63
C HIS A 240 -4.50 3.13 10.49
N ARG A 241 -3.76 4.12 9.99
CA ARG A 241 -2.68 3.90 9.01
C ARG A 241 -1.60 2.95 9.56
N LEU A 242 -1.15 3.18 10.80
CA LEU A 242 -0.18 2.30 11.47
C LEU A 242 -0.70 0.87 11.64
N PHE A 243 -1.98 0.71 11.98
CA PHE A 243 -2.61 -0.61 12.04
C PHE A 243 -2.57 -1.31 10.67
N GLN A 244 -2.96 -0.61 9.61
CA GLN A 244 -2.95 -1.15 8.25
C GLN A 244 -1.54 -1.50 7.79
N ASP A 245 -0.55 -0.65 8.07
CA ASP A 245 0.85 -0.89 7.73
C ASP A 245 1.40 -2.11 8.48
N ARG A 246 0.99 -2.32 9.73
CA ARG A 246 1.32 -3.53 10.49
C ARG A 246 0.72 -4.79 9.84
N ILE A 247 -0.55 -4.77 9.44
CA ILE A 247 -1.18 -5.93 8.77
C ILE A 247 -0.52 -6.21 7.42
N ARG A 248 -0.25 -5.17 6.63
CA ARG A 248 0.51 -5.28 5.38
C ARG A 248 1.88 -5.91 5.63
N HIS A 249 2.59 -5.47 6.67
CA HIS A 249 3.89 -6.01 7.01
C HIS A 249 3.83 -7.49 7.39
N LEU A 250 2.84 -7.91 8.19
CA LEU A 250 2.62 -9.31 8.55
C LEU A 250 2.38 -10.19 7.30
N LEU A 251 1.57 -9.70 6.36
CA LEU A 251 1.30 -10.41 5.11
C LEU A 251 2.56 -10.53 4.24
N VAL A 252 3.32 -9.44 4.09
CA VAL A 252 4.58 -9.43 3.34
C VAL A 252 5.63 -10.35 3.98
N GLN A 253 5.71 -10.41 5.31
CA GLN A 253 6.59 -11.34 6.01
C GLN A 253 6.21 -12.80 5.72
N ALA A 254 4.91 -13.13 5.75
CA ALA A 254 4.41 -14.45 5.40
C ALA A 254 4.81 -14.86 3.97
N VAL A 255 4.68 -13.94 3.01
CA VAL A 255 5.13 -14.14 1.62
C VAL A 255 6.64 -14.40 1.54
N ARG A 256 7.46 -13.64 2.29
CA ARG A 256 8.92 -13.78 2.28
C ARG A 256 9.38 -15.11 2.87
N GLU A 257 8.77 -15.57 3.96
CA GLU A 257 9.13 -16.84 4.61
C GLU A 257 8.80 -18.05 3.75
N GLN A 258 7.62 -18.06 3.13
CA GLN A 258 7.25 -19.14 2.22
C GLN A 258 8.27 -19.29 1.08
N LYS A 259 8.84 -18.17 0.62
CA LYS A 259 9.90 -18.15 -0.41
C LYS A 259 11.25 -18.59 0.14
N LYS A 260 11.62 -18.17 1.35
CA LYS A 260 12.86 -18.60 2.01
C LYS A 260 12.85 -20.13 2.19
N ASN A 261 11.74 -20.71 2.64
CA ASN A 261 11.62 -22.15 2.91
C ASN A 261 11.59 -23.01 1.64
N ARG A 262 11.44 -22.42 0.44
CA ARG A 262 11.56 -23.15 -0.84
C ARG A 262 12.98 -23.21 -1.40
N ARG A 263 13.84 -22.23 -1.06
CA ARG A 263 15.22 -22.17 -1.56
C ARG A 263 16.16 -23.30 -1.09
N PRO A 264 16.03 -23.93 0.10
CA PRO A 264 16.98 -24.96 0.52
C PRO A 264 16.81 -26.34 -0.16
N ALA A 265 15.74 -26.57 -0.95
CA ALA A 265 15.44 -27.89 -1.51
C ALA A 265 15.83 -28.08 -2.99
N GLN A 266 16.25 -27.02 -3.69
CA GLN A 266 16.58 -27.08 -5.13
C GLN A 266 18.09 -27.10 -5.43
N SER A 267 18.94 -27.23 -4.41
CA SER A 267 20.41 -27.21 -4.53
C SER A 267 21.08 -28.57 -4.29
N GLN A 268 20.35 -29.68 -4.45
CA GLN A 268 20.96 -31.01 -4.58
C GLN A 268 21.07 -31.35 -6.07
N PRO A 269 22.30 -31.49 -6.64
CA PRO A 269 22.46 -32.02 -7.98
C PRO A 269 21.92 -33.46 -8.03
N PRO A 270 21.32 -33.89 -9.16
CA PRO A 270 20.79 -35.24 -9.28
C PRO A 270 21.93 -36.25 -9.09
N ALA A 271 21.73 -37.17 -8.15
CA ALA A 271 22.63 -38.29 -7.93
C ALA A 271 22.84 -39.03 -9.25
N GLU A 272 24.12 -39.17 -9.58
CA GLU A 272 24.67 -39.91 -10.70
C GLU A 272 24.01 -41.29 -10.80
N LYS A 273 23.34 -41.56 -11.93
CA LYS A 273 22.75 -42.87 -12.20
C LYS A 273 23.90 -43.89 -12.34
N THR A 274 24.07 -44.72 -11.32
CA THR A 274 24.91 -45.92 -11.37
C THR A 274 24.52 -46.77 -12.59
N GLN A 275 25.47 -46.96 -13.49
CA GLN A 275 25.37 -47.85 -14.64
C GLN A 275 25.15 -49.29 -14.15
N GLN A 276 24.07 -49.94 -14.60
CA GLN A 276 23.89 -51.38 -14.45
C GLN A 276 24.74 -52.11 -15.49
N PRO A 277 25.41 -53.23 -15.14
CA PRO A 277 26.22 -53.98 -16.07
C PRO A 277 25.33 -54.78 -17.04
N VAL A 278 25.62 -54.67 -18.33
CA VAL A 278 25.07 -55.51 -19.40
C VAL A 278 25.58 -56.93 -19.20
N ASN A 279 24.69 -57.84 -18.79
CA ASN A 279 24.99 -59.26 -18.73
C ASN A 279 24.61 -59.90 -20.07
N ASN A 280 25.62 -60.24 -20.87
CA ASN A 280 25.47 -60.98 -22.11
C ASN A 280 25.45 -62.49 -21.82
N ARG A 281 24.56 -63.19 -22.55
CA ARG A 281 24.58 -64.61 -23.01
C ARG A 281 23.45 -65.50 -22.50
N PRO A 282 23.11 -66.57 -23.24
CA PRO A 282 23.69 -67.06 -24.51
C PRO A 282 22.87 -66.74 -25.76
#